data_AF-A0A1I7EX34-F1
#
_entry.id   AF-A0A1I7EX34-F1
#
_cell.length_a   1.000
_cell.length_b   1.000
_cell.length_c   1.000
_cell.angle_alpha   90.00
_cell.angle_beta   90.00
_cell.angle_gamma   90.00
#
_symmetry.space_group_name_H-M   'P 1'
#
loop_
_entity.id
_entity.type
_entity.pdbx_description
1 polymer ?
#
loop_
_entity_poly.entity_id
_entity_poly.type
_entity_poly.pdbx_seq_one_letter_code
_entity_poly.pdbx_strand_id
1 'polypeptide(L)'
;MFWFARPDEIDDSVIEFLNFERNYLTAGWNLDKIFVVTAVIPFFIFLIYTIWKWLLVVIIISAILKVIHSVIFGGSSGYLIIKPAILGIIICTLVIWGFFRKNDK
;
A
#
# COMPACT_ATOMS: atom_id res chain seq x y z
N MET A 1 -2.01 20.46 11.41
CA MET A 1 -1.50 19.09 11.22
C MET A 1 -0.34 18.91 12.19
N PHE A 2 -0.54 18.30 13.36
CA PHE A 2 0.59 18.04 14.28
C PHE A 2 1.50 16.91 13.77
N TRP A 3 0.94 16.04 12.91
CA TRP A 3 1.57 14.81 12.48
C TRP A 3 2.54 14.99 11.30
N PHE A 4 2.34 16.02 10.47
CA PHE A 4 3.23 16.35 9.37
C PHE A 4 3.36 17.87 9.29
N ALA A 5 4.56 18.38 9.54
CA ALA A 5 4.89 19.76 9.23
C ALA A 5 4.72 19.99 7.73
N ARG A 6 4.31 21.21 7.35
CA ARG A 6 4.29 21.59 5.93
C ARG A 6 5.73 21.50 5.42
N PRO A 7 6.00 20.76 4.33
CA PRO A 7 7.33 20.72 3.74
C PRO A 7 7.68 22.09 3.12
N ASP A 8 8.94 22.50 3.24
CA ASP A 8 9.43 23.77 2.70
C ASP A 8 9.58 23.73 1.17
N GLU A 9 9.85 22.55 0.61
CA GLU A 9 9.86 22.30 -0.84
C GLU A 9 8.94 21.11 -1.15
N ILE A 10 8.09 21.28 -2.17
CA ILE A 10 7.13 20.28 -2.59
C ILE A 10 7.41 19.93 -4.04
N ASP A 11 7.64 18.65 -4.32
CA ASP A 11 7.81 18.14 -5.68
C ASP A 11 6.46 18.15 -6.40
N ASP A 12 6.42 18.73 -7.60
CA ASP A 12 5.21 18.86 -8.42
C ASP A 12 4.55 17.51 -8.72
N SER A 13 5.35 16.44 -8.84
CA SER A 13 4.84 15.08 -9.07
C SER A 13 4.08 14.52 -7.85
N VAL A 14 4.47 14.93 -6.63
CA VAL A 14 3.76 14.56 -5.39
C VAL A 14 2.45 15.32 -5.30
N ILE A 15 2.42 16.59 -5.68
CA ILE A 15 1.18 17.39 -5.71
C ILE A 15 0.18 16.81 -6.71
N GLU A 16 0.65 16.42 -7.89
CA GLU A 16 -0.17 15.80 -8.93
C GLU A 16 -0.78 14.48 -8.43
N PHE A 17 0.04 13.61 -7.82
CA PHE A 17 -0.43 12.36 -7.23
C PHE A 17 -1.46 12.59 -6.12
N LEU A 18 -1.21 13.54 -5.21
CA LEU A 18 -2.12 13.85 -4.11
C LEU A 18 -3.44 14.46 -4.58
N ASN A 19 -3.42 15.29 -5.62
CA ASN A 19 -4.65 15.83 -6.22
C ASN A 19 -5.45 14.73 -6.91
N PHE A 20 -4.78 13.81 -7.61
CA PHE A 20 -5.43 12.62 -8.16
C PHE A 20 -6.09 11.78 -7.05
N GLU A 21 -5.35 11.46 -5.97
CA GLU A 21 -5.87 10.64 -4.89
C GLU A 21 -7.03 11.33 -4.15
N ARG A 22 -6.93 12.65 -3.90
CA ARG A 22 -8.04 13.43 -3.34
C ARG A 22 -9.27 13.31 -4.22
N ASN A 23 -9.14 13.58 -5.52
CA ASN A 23 -10.25 13.53 -6.46
C ASN A 23 -10.84 12.12 -6.53
N TYR A 24 -10.00 11.09 -6.56
CA TYR A 24 -10.42 9.71 -6.50
C TYR A 24 -11.22 9.45 -5.23
N LEU A 25 -10.76 9.85 -4.04
CA LEU A 25 -11.47 9.58 -2.77
C LEU A 25 -12.76 10.39 -2.62
N THR A 26 -12.77 11.68 -2.99
CA THR A 26 -13.92 12.59 -2.78
C THR A 26 -14.97 12.56 -3.90
N ALA A 27 -14.64 12.00 -5.08
CA ALA A 27 -15.62 11.82 -6.14
C ALA A 27 -16.77 10.90 -5.71
N GLY A 28 -17.89 10.93 -6.44
CA GLY A 28 -19.01 10.00 -6.21
C GLY A 28 -18.62 8.52 -6.35
N TRP A 29 -19.57 7.64 -6.06
CA TRP A 29 -19.41 6.20 -6.29
C TRP A 29 -19.37 5.91 -7.79
N ASN A 30 -18.20 5.48 -8.27
CA ASN A 30 -18.00 5.02 -9.64
C ASN A 30 -17.76 3.50 -9.65
N LEU A 31 -17.97 2.86 -10.80
CA LEU A 31 -17.78 1.41 -10.99
C LEU A 31 -16.36 0.97 -10.58
N ASP A 32 -15.35 1.80 -10.86
CA ASP A 32 -13.95 1.56 -10.48
C ASP A 32 -13.78 1.40 -8.96
N LYS A 33 -14.45 2.26 -8.17
CA LYS A 33 -14.39 2.20 -6.70
C LYS A 33 -15.06 0.95 -6.17
N ILE A 34 -16.21 0.59 -6.73
CA ILE A 34 -16.96 -0.60 -6.33
C ILE A 34 -16.12 -1.85 -6.57
N PHE A 35 -15.45 -1.93 -7.73
CA PHE A 35 -14.53 -3.02 -8.05
C PHE A 35 -13.38 -3.12 -7.04
N VAL A 36 -12.73 -1.99 -6.74
CA VAL A 36 -11.63 -1.94 -5.77
C VAL A 36 -12.10 -2.35 -4.37
N VAL A 37 -13.21 -1.80 -3.87
CA VAL A 37 -13.76 -2.17 -2.55
C VAL A 37 -14.11 -3.65 -2.48
N THR A 38 -14.71 -4.19 -3.54
CA THR A 38 -15.07 -5.61 -3.63
C THR A 38 -13.85 -6.51 -3.64
N ALA A 39 -12.72 -6.06 -4.19
CA ALA A 39 -11.44 -6.80 -4.13
C ALA A 39 -10.76 -6.70 -2.76
N VAL A 40 -10.89 -5.55 -2.08
CA VAL A 40 -10.23 -5.27 -0.79
C VAL A 40 -10.81 -6.09 0.37
N ILE A 41 -12.14 -6.23 0.43
CA ILE A 41 -12.81 -7.02 1.49
C ILE A 41 -12.32 -8.47 1.55
N PRO A 42 -12.38 -9.28 0.48
CA PRO A 42 -11.91 -10.66 0.50
C PRO A 42 -10.40 -10.75 0.70
N PHE A 43 -9.65 -9.74 0.27
CA PHE A 43 -8.21 -9.67 0.52
C PHE A 43 -7.89 -9.59 2.03
N PHE A 44 -8.61 -8.76 2.79
CA PHE A 44 -8.43 -8.73 4.26
C PHE A 44 -8.89 -10.00 4.94
N ILE A 45 -9.98 -10.62 4.47
CA ILE A 45 -10.43 -11.93 4.96
C ILE A 45 -9.34 -12.98 4.70
N PHE A 46 -8.74 -12.96 3.51
CA PHE A 46 -7.64 -13.86 3.17
C PHE A 46 -6.44 -13.62 4.07
N LEU A 47 -6.05 -12.36 4.33
CA LEU A 47 -4.98 -12.01 5.28
C LEU A 47 -5.20 -12.57 6.69
N ILE A 48 -6.44 -12.59 7.18
CA ILE A 48 -6.78 -13.19 8.48
C ILE A 48 -6.68 -14.73 8.42
N TYR A 49 -7.05 -15.32 7.29
CA TYR A 49 -7.05 -16.78 7.09
C TYR A 49 -5.64 -17.38 6.90
N THR A 50 -4.73 -16.64 6.27
CA THR A 50 -3.31 -17.02 6.20
C THR A 50 -2.68 -16.92 7.59
N ILE A 51 -2.71 -18.02 8.34
CA ILE A 51 -1.91 -18.22 9.55
C ILE A 51 -0.41 -18.15 9.16
N TRP A 52 0.43 -17.65 10.09
CA TRP A 52 1.87 -17.29 10.00
C TRP A 52 2.74 -17.96 8.93
N LYS A 53 2.48 -19.20 8.54
CA LYS A 53 3.24 -19.95 7.54
C LYS A 53 3.27 -19.28 6.16
N TRP A 54 2.19 -18.60 5.75
CA TRP A 54 2.10 -17.99 4.41
C TRP A 54 2.06 -16.46 4.43
N LEU A 55 2.13 -15.85 5.62
CA LEU A 55 1.95 -14.41 5.82
C LEU A 55 2.91 -13.57 4.97
N LEU A 56 4.18 -13.97 4.87
CA LEU A 56 5.20 -13.25 4.10
C LEU A 56 4.89 -13.26 2.60
N VAL A 57 4.45 -14.40 2.07
CA VAL A 57 4.05 -14.55 0.66
C VAL A 57 2.86 -13.65 0.36
N VAL A 58 1.86 -13.65 1.23
CA VAL A 58 0.68 -12.79 1.06
C VAL A 58 1.07 -11.32 1.09
N ILE A 59 1.91 -10.88 2.03
CA ILE A 59 2.39 -9.48 2.09
C ILE A 59 3.10 -9.06 0.79
N ILE A 60 3.95 -9.92 0.22
CA ILE A 60 4.65 -9.61 -1.04
C ILE A 60 3.66 -9.46 -2.20
N ILE A 61 2.73 -10.41 -2.35
CA ILE A 61 1.69 -10.36 -3.40
C ILE A 61 0.86 -9.09 -3.26
N SER A 62 0.53 -8.71 -2.02
CA SER A 62 -0.24 -7.51 -1.69
C SER A 62 0.48 -6.24 -2.10
N ALA A 63 1.78 -6.15 -1.83
CA ALA A 63 2.59 -4.99 -2.20
C ALA A 63 2.66 -4.84 -3.73
N ILE A 64 2.82 -5.96 -4.45
CA ILE A 64 2.81 -5.97 -5.92
C ILE A 64 1.45 -5.49 -6.45
N LEU A 65 0.35 -6.05 -5.94
CA LEU A 65 -0.99 -5.68 -6.37
C LEU A 65 -1.27 -4.19 -6.13
N LYS A 66 -0.79 -3.65 -4.99
CA LYS A 66 -0.90 -2.23 -4.66
C LYS A 66 -0.12 -1.34 -5.62
N VAL A 67 1.11 -1.74 -6.00
CA VAL A 67 1.90 -1.02 -7.00
C VAL A 67 1.24 -1.06 -8.37
N ILE A 68 0.72 -2.22 -8.80
CA ILE A 68 -0.02 -2.34 -10.08
C ILE A 68 -1.23 -1.41 -10.10
N HIS A 69 -2.05 -1.44 -9.04
CA HIS A 69 -3.20 -0.54 -8.93
C HIS A 69 -2.76 0.93 -9.01
N SER A 70 -1.69 1.30 -8.29
CA SER A 70 -1.15 2.65 -8.34
C SER A 70 -0.68 3.07 -9.73
N VAL A 71 -0.06 2.19 -10.51
CA VAL A 71 0.46 2.52 -11.85
C VAL A 71 -0.69 2.63 -12.86
N ILE A 72 -1.67 1.73 -12.79
CA ILE A 72 -2.83 1.74 -13.69
C ILE A 72 -3.69 2.99 -13.45
N PHE A 73 -3.93 3.35 -12.19
CA PHE A 73 -4.83 4.44 -11.84
C PHE A 73 -4.12 5.81 -11.69
N GLY A 74 -2.86 5.83 -11.25
CA GLY A 74 -2.08 7.05 -10.97
C GLY A 74 -1.13 7.53 -12.09
N GLY A 75 -1.05 6.83 -13.22
CA GLY A 75 -0.21 7.22 -14.37
C GLY A 75 1.27 7.39 -14.01
N SER A 76 1.94 8.40 -14.57
CA SER A 76 3.38 8.68 -14.39
C SER A 76 3.77 8.93 -12.92
N SER A 77 2.84 9.41 -12.11
CA SER A 77 3.06 9.69 -10.69
C SER A 77 2.89 8.44 -9.81
N GLY A 78 2.27 7.38 -10.35
CA GLY A 78 2.09 6.09 -9.66
C GLY A 78 3.40 5.36 -9.33
N TYR A 79 4.51 5.70 -10.00
CA TYR A 79 5.84 5.16 -9.67
C TYR A 79 6.33 5.61 -8.28
N LEU A 80 5.83 6.73 -7.75
CA LEU A 80 6.22 7.24 -6.44
C LEU A 80 5.85 6.27 -5.31
N ILE A 81 4.83 5.42 -5.50
CA ILE A 81 4.39 4.42 -4.53
C ILE A 81 5.37 3.24 -4.41
N ILE A 82 6.26 3.04 -5.37
CA ILE A 82 7.26 1.95 -5.32
C ILE A 82 8.19 2.13 -4.12
N LYS A 83 8.66 3.36 -3.85
CA LYS A 83 9.55 3.66 -2.73
C LYS A 83 8.96 3.24 -1.37
N PRO A 84 7.74 3.68 -0.97
CA PRO A 84 7.13 3.23 0.28
C PRO A 84 6.75 1.73 0.26
N ALA A 85 6.42 1.15 -0.89
CA ALA A 85 6.13 -0.28 -1.00
C ALA A 85 7.37 -1.14 -0.66
N ILE A 86 8.54 -0.79 -1.20
CA ILE A 86 9.81 -1.48 -0.90
C ILE A 86 10.15 -1.33 0.58
N LEU A 87 10.02 -0.12 1.13
CA LEU A 87 10.25 0.13 2.56
C LEU A 87 9.36 -0.77 3.44
N GLY A 88 8.08 -0.87 3.10
CA GLY A 88 7.13 -1.73 3.81
C GLY A 88 7.53 -3.21 3.79
N ILE A 89 7.97 -3.73 2.64
CA ILE A 89 8.45 -5.12 2.51
C ILE A 89 9.68 -5.35 3.40
N ILE A 90 10.64 -4.43 3.42
CA ILE A 90 11.84 -4.52 4.24
C ILE A 90 11.46 -4.59 5.73
N ILE A 91 10.60 -3.68 6.19
CA ILE A 91 10.15 -3.62 7.58
C ILE A 91 9.41 -4.91 7.97
N CYS A 92 8.46 -5.37 7.15
CA CYS A 92 7.72 -6.60 7.41
C CYS A 92 8.65 -7.82 7.49
N THR A 93 9.64 -7.90 6.59
CA THR A 93 10.62 -8.99 6.60
C THR A 93 11.46 -8.98 7.86
N LEU A 94 11.93 -7.81 8.30
CA LEU A 94 12.72 -7.66 9.53
C LEU A 94 11.93 -8.03 10.79
N VAL A 95 10.66 -7.64 10.87
CA VAL A 95 9.78 -7.98 12.00
C VAL A 95 9.53 -9.49 12.06
N ILE A 96 9.22 -10.12 10.92
CA ILE A 96 9.02 -11.57 10.85
C ILE A 96 10.31 -12.30 11.26
N TRP A 97 11.46 -11.88 10.72
CA TRP A 97 12.76 -12.47 11.06
C TRP A 97 13.10 -12.32 12.56
N GLY A 98 12.88 -11.15 13.14
CA GLY A 98 13.08 -10.92 14.58
C GLY A 98 12.17 -11.78 15.45
N PHE A 99 10.93 -12.01 15.01
CA PHE A 99 9.98 -12.88 15.71
C PHE A 99 10.43 -14.35 15.70
N PHE A 100 10.83 -14.88 14.53
CA PHE A 100 11.36 -16.25 14.44
C PHE A 100 12.64 -16.43 15.27
N ARG A 101 13.57 -15.46 15.22
CA ARG A 101 14.81 -15.51 16.02
C ARG A 101 14.57 -15.50 17.54
N LYS A 102 13.46 -14.93 18.00
CA LYS A 102 13.08 -14.93 19.42
C LYS A 102 12.49 -16.27 19.86
N ASN A 103 11.83 -17.00 18.96
CA ASN A 103 11.22 -18.31 19.27
C ASN A 103 12.22 -19.48 19.18
N ASP A 104 13.37 -19.29 18.51
CA ASP A 104 14.49 -20.26 18.47
C ASP A 104 15.44 -20.16 19.69
N LYS A 105 15.13 -19.31 20.68
CA LYS A 105 15.86 -19.19 21.96
C LYS A 105 14.96 -19.58 23.12
#